data_AF-A0AA35QU26-F1
#
_entry.id   AF-A0AA35QU26-F1
#
_cell.length_a   1.000
_cell.length_b   1.000
_cell.length_c   1.000
_cell.angle_alpha   90.00
_cell.angle_beta   90.00
_cell.angle_gamma   90.00
#
_symmetry.space_group_name_H-M   'P 1'
#
loop_
_entity.id
_entity.type
_entity.pdbx_description
1 polymer ?
#
loop_
_entity_poly.entity_id
_entity_poly.type
_entity_poly.pdbx_seq_one_letter_code
_entity_poly.pdbx_strand_id
1 'polypeptide(L)'
;MSTQVFKLGDLTFGHSLDGPAVLVDESSTILVEPGCTARITQYGDVEIMVGQDIKRDLGPELDTIRLSVFSHRFMSIAEQMGRVLHWRDERPVQERLMEHRRTAVAGNKQNPLGST
;
A
#
# COMPACT_ATOMS: atom_id res chain seq x y z
N MET A 1 -4.33 26.49 12.98
CA MET A 1 -4.88 25.13 12.77
C MET A 1 -3.74 24.16 12.97
N SER A 2 -3.83 23.25 13.94
CA SER A 2 -2.84 22.20 14.18
C SER A 2 -3.32 20.90 13.53
N THR A 3 -2.53 20.34 12.61
CA THR A 3 -2.82 19.03 12.01
C THR A 3 -2.37 17.94 12.97
N GLN A 4 -3.28 17.06 13.37
CA GLN A 4 -2.96 15.94 14.25
C GLN A 4 -2.39 14.78 13.43
N VAL A 5 -1.35 14.12 13.94
CA VAL A 5 -0.72 12.97 13.27
C VAL A 5 -0.93 11.73 14.12
N PHE A 6 -1.49 10.68 13.52
CA PHE A 6 -1.78 9.41 14.17
C PHE A 6 -1.06 8.29 13.43
N LYS A 7 -0.61 7.27 14.15
CA LYS A 7 -0.24 5.99 13.54
C LYS A 7 -1.49 5.14 13.37
N LEU A 8 -1.68 4.57 12.19
CA LEU A 8 -2.87 3.77 11.91
C LEU A 8 -2.97 2.54 12.82
N GLY A 9 -1.83 1.92 13.15
CA GLY A 9 -1.76 0.77 14.06
C GLY A 9 -2.17 1.05 15.51
N ASP A 10 -2.22 2.32 15.93
CA ASP A 10 -2.66 2.71 17.27
C ASP A 10 -4.18 2.94 17.34
N LEU A 11 -4.88 2.94 16.19
CA LEU A 11 -6.32 3.17 16.10
C LEU A 11 -7.07 1.84 16.01
N THR A 12 -8.12 1.69 16.82
CA THR A 12 -8.96 0.49 16.81
C THR A 12 -10.31 0.73 16.13
N PHE A 13 -11.09 -0.34 15.94
CA PHE A 13 -12.46 -0.26 15.42
C PHE A 13 -13.29 0.78 16.20
N GLY A 14 -14.06 1.58 15.46
CA GLY A 14 -14.96 2.59 16.02
C GLY A 14 -14.32 3.94 16.30
N HIS A 15 -12.99 4.08 16.16
CA HIS A 15 -12.35 5.38 16.17
C HIS A 15 -12.84 6.23 15.00
N SER A 16 -13.20 7.48 15.31
CA SER A 16 -13.61 8.48 14.33
C SER A 16 -12.80 9.75 14.56
N LEU A 17 -12.20 10.27 13.50
CA LEU A 17 -11.26 11.38 13.53
C LEU A 17 -11.71 12.45 12.53
N ASP A 18 -12.06 13.62 13.05
CA ASP A 18 -12.37 14.78 12.22
C ASP A 18 -11.08 15.44 11.72
N GLY A 19 -11.06 15.82 10.44
CA GLY A 19 -9.96 16.55 9.86
C GLY A 19 -9.82 17.98 10.43
N PRO A 20 -8.61 18.58 10.41
CA PRO A 20 -7.42 18.11 9.71
C PRO A 20 -6.58 17.09 10.50
N ALA A 21 -6.35 15.92 9.90
CA ALA A 21 -5.53 14.85 10.49
C ALA A 21 -4.70 14.11 9.43
N VAL A 22 -3.58 13.53 9.84
CA VAL A 22 -2.74 12.65 9.01
C VAL A 22 -2.65 11.29 9.68
N LEU A 23 -3.00 10.23 8.97
CA LEU A 23 -2.84 8.85 9.39
C LEU A 23 -1.63 8.27 8.69
N VAL A 24 -0.67 7.76 9.44
CA VAL A 24 0.56 7.17 8.91
C VAL A 24 0.55 5.67 9.19
N ASP A 25 0.74 4.89 8.14
CA ASP A 25 0.98 3.45 8.17
C ASP A 25 2.36 3.15 7.56
N GLU A 26 2.85 1.92 7.70
CA GLU A 26 4.13 1.48 7.12
C GLU A 26 4.17 1.63 5.60
N SER A 27 3.03 1.46 4.93
CA SER A 27 2.92 1.41 3.48
C SER A 27 2.13 2.57 2.86
N SER A 28 1.45 3.37 3.68
CA SER A 28 0.54 4.40 3.22
C SER A 28 0.49 5.61 4.17
N THR A 29 0.06 6.75 3.64
CA THR A 29 -0.19 7.94 4.45
C THR A 29 -1.46 8.60 3.94
N ILE A 30 -2.44 8.75 4.83
CA ILE A 30 -3.77 9.26 4.50
C ILE A 30 -3.93 10.64 5.11
N LEU A 31 -4.22 11.64 4.28
CA LEU A 31 -4.56 13.00 4.71
C LEU A 31 -6.08 13.12 4.83
N VAL A 32 -6.57 13.43 6.03
CA VAL A 32 -7.96 13.77 6.31
C VAL A 32 -8.09 15.29 6.23
N GLU A 33 -8.73 15.78 5.18
CA GLU A 33 -8.92 17.21 4.97
C GLU A 33 -9.97 17.81 5.93
N PRO A 34 -9.91 19.12 6.22
CA PRO A 34 -10.96 19.80 6.96
C PRO A 34 -12.34 19.58 6.31
N GLY A 35 -13.34 19.24 7.11
CA GLY A 35 -14.69 18.90 6.62
C GLY A 35 -14.86 17.43 6.22
N CYS A 36 -13.81 16.61 6.35
CA CYS A 36 -13.89 15.15 6.23
C CYS A 36 -13.71 14.48 7.60
N THR A 37 -14.28 13.30 7.74
CA THR A 37 -14.16 12.45 8.94
C THR A 37 -13.63 11.08 8.52
N ALA A 38 -12.55 10.61 9.16
CA ALA A 38 -12.04 9.26 8.98
C ALA A 38 -12.61 8.33 10.05
N ARG A 39 -13.01 7.11 9.67
CA ARG A 39 -13.55 6.09 10.58
C ARG A 39 -12.85 4.75 10.34
N ILE A 40 -12.42 4.11 11.41
CA ILE A 40 -11.81 2.78 11.33
C ILE A 40 -12.90 1.71 11.33
N THR A 41 -12.94 0.91 10.26
CA THR A 41 -13.91 -0.19 10.11
C THR A 41 -13.51 -1.40 10.95
N GLN A 42 -14.42 -2.35 11.09
CA GLN A 42 -14.17 -3.60 11.85
C GLN A 42 -13.05 -4.46 11.24
N TYR A 43 -12.74 -4.25 9.97
CA TYR A 43 -11.70 -4.96 9.24
C TYR A 43 -10.34 -4.23 9.27
N GLY A 44 -10.28 -3.05 9.91
CA GLY A 44 -9.09 -2.20 9.96
C GLY A 44 -8.94 -1.24 8.77
N ASP A 45 -9.92 -1.18 7.87
CA ASP A 45 -9.92 -0.22 6.78
C ASP A 45 -10.24 1.20 7.29
N VAL A 46 -9.80 2.21 6.53
CA VAL A 46 -10.13 3.61 6.78
C VAL A 46 -11.25 4.03 5.84
N GLU A 47 -12.44 4.26 6.39
CA GLU A 47 -13.57 4.88 5.68
C GLU A 47 -13.48 6.41 5.80
N ILE A 48 -13.51 7.12 4.69
CA ILE A 48 -13.50 8.59 4.67
C ILE A 48 -14.89 9.11 4.31
N MET A 49 -15.54 9.78 5.26
CA MET A 49 -16.77 10.52 5.05
C MET A 49 -16.45 11.96 4.67
N VAL A 50 -16.89 12.38 3.49
CA VAL A 50 -16.73 13.76 3.02
C VAL A 50 -17.99 14.54 3.37
N GLY A 51 -17.84 15.64 4.11
CA GLY A 51 -18.96 16.55 4.40
C GLY A 51 -19.54 17.13 3.11
N GLN A 52 -20.83 17.50 3.13
CA GLN A 52 -21.56 18.00 1.95
C GLN A 52 -21.10 19.36 1.43
N ASP A 53 -20.07 19.94 2.01
CA ASP A 53 -19.63 21.27 1.61
C ASP A 53 -18.70 21.18 0.41
N ILE A 54 -18.92 22.07 -0.55
CA ILE A 54 -18.24 22.19 -1.84
C ILE A 54 -18.83 21.29 -2.96
N LYS A 55 -20.10 21.54 -3.32
CA LYS A 55 -20.41 21.63 -4.77
C LYS A 55 -19.69 22.87 -5.31
N ARG A 56 -18.40 22.74 -5.65
CA ARG A 56 -17.76 23.71 -6.53
C ARG A 56 -18.50 23.60 -7.86
N ASP A 57 -19.04 24.70 -8.34
CA ASP A 57 -19.64 24.78 -9.66
C ASP A 57 -18.50 24.60 -10.69
N LEU A 58 -18.21 23.35 -11.04
CA LEU A 58 -17.16 23.00 -11.98
C LEU A 58 -17.73 23.24 -13.38
N GLY A 59 -17.29 24.33 -14.02
CA GLY A 59 -17.66 24.59 -15.41
C GLY A 59 -17.20 23.46 -16.34
N PRO A 60 -17.93 23.16 -17.42
CA PRO A 60 -17.68 22.02 -18.30
C PRO A 60 -16.28 22.00 -18.95
N GLU A 61 -15.68 23.17 -19.14
CA GLU A 61 -14.32 23.32 -19.69
C GLU A 61 -13.23 22.93 -18.67
N LEU A 62 -13.44 23.26 -17.39
CA LEU A 62 -12.53 22.91 -16.29
C LEU A 62 -12.55 21.39 -16.02
N ASP A 63 -13.70 20.75 -16.24
CA ASP A 63 -13.89 19.33 -16.01
C ASP A 63 -13.14 18.47 -17.05
N THR A 64 -13.17 18.87 -18.32
CA THR A 64 -12.49 18.12 -19.41
C THR A 64 -10.97 18.11 -19.24
N ILE A 65 -10.36 19.26 -18.91
CA ILE A 65 -8.90 19.37 -18.71
C ILE A 65 -8.48 18.57 -17.47
N ARG A 66 -9.19 18.71 -16.34
CA ARG A 66 -8.87 17.97 -15.11
C ARG A 66 -9.03 16.47 -15.28
N LEU A 67 -10.06 16.02 -15.99
CA LEU A 67 -10.29 14.60 -16.27
C LEU A 67 -9.23 14.01 -17.20
N SER A 68 -8.78 14.76 -18.21
CA SER A 68 -7.70 14.34 -19.10
C SER A 68 -6.36 14.20 -18.37
N VAL A 69 -6.01 15.18 -17.53
CA VAL A 69 -4.79 15.14 -16.70
C VAL A 69 -4.86 14.03 -15.65
N PHE A 70 -6.01 13.85 -15.00
CA PHE A 70 -6.23 12.78 -14.03
C PHE A 70 -6.04 11.41 -14.69
N SER A 71 -6.70 11.16 -15.81
CA SER A 71 -6.63 9.87 -16.53
C SER A 71 -5.20 9.52 -16.95
N HIS A 72 -4.45 10.48 -17.50
CA HIS A 72 -3.05 10.26 -17.87
C HIS A 72 -2.19 9.93 -16.64
N ARG A 73 -2.32 10.71 -15.54
CA ARG A 73 -1.54 10.48 -14.33
C ARG A 73 -1.88 9.15 -13.67
N PHE A 74 -3.16 8.78 -13.63
CA PHE A 74 -3.61 7.48 -13.13
C PHE A 74 -3.01 6.33 -13.93
N MET A 75 -3.00 6.44 -15.26
CA MET A 75 -2.44 5.41 -16.14
C MET A 75 -0.92 5.28 -15.97
N SER A 76 -0.20 6.39 -15.87
CA SER A 76 1.25 6.40 -15.63
C SER A 76 1.62 5.78 -14.28
N ILE A 77 0.84 6.08 -13.23
CA ILE A 77 1.01 5.49 -11.89
C ILE A 77 0.68 3.99 -11.93
N ALA A 78 -0.42 3.58 -12.58
CA ALA A 78 -0.79 2.18 -12.73
C ALA A 78 0.29 1.37 -13.48
N GLU A 79 0.89 1.94 -14.52
CA GLU A 79 1.97 1.31 -15.28
C GLU A 79 3.25 1.16 -14.45
N GLN A 80 3.61 2.18 -13.66
CA GLN A 80 4.75 2.12 -12.74
C GLN A 80 4.51 1.11 -11.62
N MET A 81 3.32 1.10 -11.02
CA MET A 81 2.94 0.14 -9.98
C MET A 81 2.86 -1.30 -10.52
N GLY A 82 2.40 -1.49 -11.76
CA GLY A 82 2.37 -2.80 -12.43
C GLY A 82 3.77 -3.41 -12.59
N ARG A 83 4.76 -2.59 -13.01
CA ARG A 83 6.17 -3.01 -13.02
C ARG A 83 6.70 -3.30 -11.62
N VAL A 84 6.23 -2.57 -10.61
CA VAL A 84 6.63 -2.76 -9.22
C VAL A 84 6.09 -4.07 -8.64
N LEU A 85 4.87 -4.46 -9.01
CA LEU A 85 4.31 -5.75 -8.59
C LEU A 85 4.98 -6.93 -9.32
N HIS A 86 5.36 -6.76 -10.59
CA HIS A 86 6.00 -7.80 -11.39
C HIS A 86 7.33 -8.27 -10.77
N TRP A 87 8.19 -7.35 -10.30
CA TRP A 87 9.45 -7.75 -9.66
C TRP A 87 9.24 -8.47 -8.33
N ARG A 88 8.13 -8.22 -7.63
CA ARG A 88 7.87 -8.82 -6.31
C ARG A 88 7.44 -10.29 -6.41
N ASP A 89 6.96 -10.72 -7.57
CA ASP A 89 6.63 -12.11 -7.86
C ASP A 89 7.88 -12.91 -8.31
N GLU A 90 8.92 -12.22 -8.78
CA GLU A 90 10.19 -12.83 -9.15
C GLU A 90 11.14 -12.94 -7.95
N ARG A 91 10.87 -13.88 -7.04
CA ARG A 91 12.02 -14.61 -6.48
C ARG A 91 12.63 -15.36 -7.66
N PRO A 92 13.86 -15.05 -8.11
CA PRO A 92 14.41 -15.70 -9.29
C PRO A 92 14.32 -17.21 -9.04
N VAL A 93 13.55 -17.92 -9.88
CA VAL A 93 13.32 -19.37 -9.74
C VAL A 93 14.67 -20.11 -9.70
N GLN A 94 15.70 -19.52 -10.31
CA GLN A 94 17.08 -19.97 -10.23
C GLN A 94 17.64 -19.98 -8.80
N GLU A 95 17.32 -19.00 -7.95
CA GLU A 95 17.79 -18.96 -6.56
C GLU A 95 17.16 -20.07 -5.72
N ARG A 96 15.87 -20.37 -5.94
CA ARG A 96 15.19 -21.54 -5.35
C ARG A 96 15.79 -22.88 -5.82
N LEU A 97 16.17 -22.99 -7.10
CA LEU A 97 16.80 -24.18 -7.68
C LEU A 97 18.26 -24.37 -7.21
N MET A 98 19.01 -23.27 -7.05
CA MET A 98 20.40 -23.32 -6.56
C MET A 98 20.47 -23.72 -5.09
N GLU A 99 19.48 -23.32 -4.28
CA GLU A 99 19.42 -23.68 -2.86
C GLU A 99 19.07 -25.16 -2.63
N HIS A 100 18.16 -25.72 -3.44
CA HIS A 100 17.87 -27.16 -3.43
C HIS A 100 19.07 -28.01 -3.91
N ARG A 101 19.88 -27.51 -4.84
CA ARG A 101 21.12 -28.20 -5.27
C ARG A 101 22.22 -28.14 -4.20
N ARG A 102 22.29 -27.05 -3.41
CA ARG A 102 23.26 -26.91 -2.32
C ARG A 102 22.96 -27.83 -1.14
N THR A 103 21.69 -28.02 -0.77
CA THR A 103 21.29 -28.95 0.29
C THR A 103 21.46 -30.41 -0.12
N ALA A 104 21.22 -30.77 -1.38
CA ALA A 104 21.44 -32.13 -1.89
C ALA A 104 22.93 -32.54 -1.94
N VAL A 105 23.85 -31.60 -2.21
CA VAL A 105 25.30 -31.89 -2.27
C VAL A 105 25.93 -31.95 -0.87
N ALA A 106 25.39 -31.21 0.11
CA ALA A 106 25.87 -31.26 1.49
C ALA A 106 25.51 -32.59 2.21
N GLY A 107 24.45 -33.28 1.78
CA GLY A 107 24.04 -34.56 2.35
C GLY A 107 24.88 -35.78 1.96
N ASN A 108 25.87 -35.64 1.05
CA ASN A 108 26.65 -36.77 0.53
C ASN A 108 28.11 -36.83 1.07
N LYS A 109 28.37 -36.27 2.26
CA LYS A 109 29.71 -36.28 2.90
C LYS A 109 29.69 -36.74 4.37
N GLN A 110 28.86 -37.72 4.72
CA GLN A 110 29.12 -38.56 5.90
C GLN A 110 28.97 -40.04 5.54
N ASN A 111 30.06 -40.65 5.07
CA ASN A 111 30.45 -41.96 5.59
C ASN A 111 31.94 -42.24 5.36
N PRO A 112 32.84 -41.94 6.31
CA PRO A 112 34.18 -42.50 6.33
C PRO A 112 34.25 -43.68 7.32
N LEU A 113 34.61 -44.85 6.78
CA LEU A 113 35.31 -45.97 7.41
C LEU A 113 34.65 -46.74 8.59
N GLY A 114 34.71 -48.07 8.45
CA GLY A 114 34.61 -49.08 9.51
C GLY A 114 34.00 -50.37 8.95
N SER A 115 34.79 -51.29 8.37
CA SER A 115 35.26 -52.53 9.04
C SER A 115 34.10 -53.28 9.71
N THR A 116 33.71 -54.48 9.29
CA THR A 116 34.52 -55.71 9.20
C THR A 116 33.69 -56.77 8.46
#